data_AF-A0A520WD99-F1
#
_entry.id   AF-A0A520WD99-F1
#
_cell.length_a   1.000
_cell.length_b   1.000
_cell.length_c   1.000
_cell.angle_alpha   90.00
_cell.angle_beta   90.00
_cell.angle_gamma   90.00
#
_symmetry.space_group_name_H-M   'P 1'
#
loop_
_entity.id
_entity.type
_entity.pdbx_description
1 polymer ?
#
loop_
_entity_poly.entity_id
_entity_poly.type
_entity_poly.pdbx_seq_one_letter_code
_entity_poly.pdbx_strand_id
1 'polypeptide(L)'
;PRLFAAGEVACTGVHGANRLASNSLLEGLVFGAAAARAMCREKTKHSQKLSTRVHRNVISTSTGTNVEDIEEQVRSLLWNGCGLFRNREGLTNVLEVCNGWRQKFGQSGFSPRMQSIVTVGELVARAALRRKESRGAHYRTDFPERNDIDWSRHTTLAKL
;
A
#
# COMPACT_ATOMS: atom_id res chain seq x y z
N PRO A 1 -8.02 6.17 -16.48
CA PRO A 1 -7.88 5.25 -17.64
C PRO A 1 -6.46 5.36 -18.24
N ARG A 2 -5.90 4.26 -18.75
CA ARG A 2 -4.55 4.22 -19.39
C ARG A 2 -3.36 4.35 -18.42
N LEU A 3 -3.53 3.82 -17.21
CA LEU A 3 -2.43 3.60 -16.27
C LEU A 3 -2.27 2.09 -16.11
N PHE A 4 -1.08 1.60 -16.41
CA PHE A 4 -0.72 0.18 -16.31
C PHE A 4 0.28 -0.01 -15.17
N ALA A 5 0.25 -1.18 -14.54
CA ALA A 5 1.16 -1.57 -13.47
C ALA A 5 1.67 -2.99 -13.76
N ALA A 6 2.94 -3.25 -13.42
CA ALA A 6 3.57 -4.56 -13.56
C ALA A 6 4.64 -4.76 -12.47
N GLY A 7 5.01 -6.01 -12.20
CA GLY A 7 5.92 -6.36 -11.11
C GLY A 7 5.26 -6.23 -9.74
N GLU A 8 6.07 -6.04 -8.70
CA GLU A 8 5.64 -6.10 -7.29
C GLU A 8 4.62 -5.03 -6.89
N VAL A 9 4.54 -3.92 -7.62
CA VAL A 9 3.52 -2.88 -7.39
C VAL A 9 2.13 -3.31 -7.86
N ALA A 10 2.04 -4.29 -8.76
CA ALA A 10 0.78 -4.77 -9.30
C ALA A 10 0.20 -5.91 -8.45
N CYS A 11 -1.12 -5.92 -8.27
CA CYS A 11 -1.83 -7.09 -7.76
C CYS A 11 -2.40 -7.89 -8.95
N THR A 12 -1.56 -8.74 -9.54
CA THR A 12 -1.95 -9.59 -10.69
C THR A 12 -2.84 -10.77 -10.29
N GLY A 13 -2.88 -11.09 -9.00
CA GLY A 13 -3.58 -12.24 -8.42
C GLY A 13 -2.73 -13.51 -8.34
N VAL A 14 -1.56 -13.57 -8.99
CA VAL A 14 -0.76 -14.81 -9.11
C VAL A 14 -0.23 -15.33 -7.77
N HIS A 15 0.06 -14.46 -6.82
CA HIS A 15 0.62 -14.83 -5.51
C HIS A 15 -0.43 -15.15 -4.45
N GLY A 16 -1.71 -14.84 -4.70
CA GLY A 16 -2.76 -14.98 -3.69
C GLY A 16 -2.40 -14.32 -2.35
N ALA A 17 -2.49 -15.09 -1.27
CA ALA A 17 -2.18 -14.63 0.10
C ALA A 17 -0.77 -14.99 0.58
N ASN A 18 0.00 -15.75 -0.19
CA ASN A 18 1.38 -16.11 0.15
C ASN A 18 2.18 -16.35 -1.13
N ARG A 19 3.18 -15.50 -1.38
CA ARG A 19 4.07 -15.64 -2.52
C ARG A 19 4.99 -16.85 -2.32
N LEU A 20 5.06 -17.71 -3.33
CA LEU A 20 6.09 -18.76 -3.39
C LEU A 20 7.45 -18.18 -3.80
N ALA A 21 8.51 -18.75 -3.25
CA ALA A 21 9.88 -18.36 -3.59
C ALA A 21 10.13 -18.45 -5.11
N SER A 22 11.02 -17.60 -5.61
CA SER A 22 11.47 -17.56 -7.02
C SER A 22 10.44 -17.14 -8.09
N ASN A 23 9.16 -16.97 -7.75
CA ASN A 23 8.15 -16.50 -8.73
C ASN A 23 8.18 -14.98 -9.01
N SER A 24 8.88 -14.20 -8.17
CA SER A 24 9.12 -12.75 -8.30
C SER A 24 9.59 -12.26 -9.65
N LEU A 25 10.73 -12.79 -10.07
CA LEU A 25 11.37 -12.34 -11.31
C LEU A 25 10.55 -12.75 -12.53
N LEU A 26 9.97 -13.95 -12.49
CA LEU A 26 9.15 -14.46 -13.58
C LEU A 26 7.84 -13.66 -13.71
N GLU A 27 7.20 -13.30 -12.59
CA GLU A 27 6.04 -12.41 -12.61
C GLU A 27 6.40 -11.07 -13.27
N GLY A 28 7.50 -10.44 -12.83
CA GLY A 28 7.97 -9.18 -13.39
C GLY A 28 8.17 -9.27 -14.91
N LEU A 29 8.82 -10.32 -15.39
CA LEU A 29 9.06 -10.56 -16.81
C LEU A 29 7.75 -10.76 -17.61
N VAL A 30 6.90 -11.68 -17.16
CA VAL A 30 5.68 -12.07 -17.88
C VAL A 30 4.65 -10.94 -17.87
N PHE A 31 4.34 -10.39 -16.71
CA PHE A 31 3.35 -9.32 -16.59
C PHE A 31 3.87 -7.98 -17.07
N GLY A 32 5.19 -7.74 -17.02
CA GLY A 32 5.82 -6.59 -17.67
C GLY A 32 5.61 -6.61 -19.18
N ALA A 33 5.90 -7.74 -19.83
CA ALA A 33 5.65 -7.91 -21.26
C ALA A 33 4.15 -7.80 -21.61
N ALA A 34 3.27 -8.33 -20.76
CA ALA A 34 1.81 -8.23 -20.95
C ALA A 34 1.33 -6.77 -20.85
N ALA A 35 1.76 -6.03 -19.82
CA ALA A 35 1.43 -4.62 -19.65
C ALA A 35 1.94 -3.79 -20.84
N ALA A 36 3.16 -4.06 -21.33
CA ALA A 36 3.72 -3.40 -22.51
C ALA A 36 2.88 -3.63 -23.78
N ARG A 37 2.49 -4.88 -24.04
CA ARG A 37 1.61 -5.19 -25.18
C ARG A 37 0.25 -4.52 -25.05
N ALA A 38 -0.32 -4.46 -23.85
CA ALA A 38 -1.59 -3.79 -23.62
C ALA A 38 -1.48 -2.27 -23.86
N MET A 39 -0.38 -1.65 -23.41
CA MET A 39 -0.05 -0.25 -23.70
C MET A 39 0.04 0.01 -25.21
N CYS A 40 0.68 -0.86 -25.99
CA CYS A 40 0.79 -0.68 -27.44
C CYS A 40 -0.53 -0.88 -28.20
N ARG A 41 -1.47 -1.66 -27.66
CA ARG A 41 -2.79 -1.91 -28.28
C ARG A 41 -3.78 -0.76 -28.07
N GLU A 42 -3.56 0.04 -27.02
CA GLU A 42 -4.28 1.27 -26.75
C GLU A 42 -4.00 2.29 -27.88
N LYS A 43 -4.83 2.28 -28.94
CA LYS A 43 -4.71 3.20 -30.06
C LYS A 43 -5.02 4.63 -29.61
N THR A 44 -4.04 5.51 -29.69
CA THR A 44 -4.17 6.95 -29.40
C THR A 44 -5.03 7.64 -30.46
N LYS A 45 -6.35 7.71 -30.23
CA LYS A 45 -7.23 8.58 -31.04
C LYS A 45 -7.42 9.98 -30.46
N HIS A 46 -6.96 10.24 -29.23
CA HIS A 46 -7.10 11.55 -28.59
C HIS A 46 -5.81 11.92 -27.84
N SER A 47 -5.19 13.00 -28.29
CA SER A 47 -4.37 13.88 -27.46
C SER A 47 -5.26 14.42 -26.34
N GLN A 48 -5.34 13.69 -25.22
CA GLN A 48 -5.85 14.33 -24.01
C GLN A 48 -4.81 15.39 -23.65
N LYS A 49 -5.19 16.67 -23.73
CA LYS A 49 -4.40 17.75 -23.13
C LYS A 49 -4.17 17.36 -21.68
N LEU A 50 -2.95 16.94 -21.34
CA LEU A 50 -2.54 16.75 -19.97
C LEU A 50 -2.80 18.08 -19.26
N SER A 51 -3.67 18.06 -18.25
CA SER A 51 -3.73 19.14 -17.29
C SER A 51 -2.33 19.26 -16.70
N THR A 52 -1.62 20.33 -17.03
CA THR A 52 -0.27 20.63 -16.53
C THR A 52 -0.28 21.10 -15.08
N ARG A 53 -1.39 20.92 -14.35
CA ARG A 53 -1.41 20.97 -12.88
C ARG A 53 -0.64 19.79 -12.32
N VAL A 54 0.66 19.81 -12.53
CA VAL A 54 1.61 19.14 -11.66
C VAL A 54 1.46 19.85 -10.33
N HIS A 55 0.83 19.18 -9.36
CA HIS A 55 0.99 19.55 -7.97
C HIS A 55 2.48 19.37 -7.64
N ARG A 56 3.28 20.39 -7.94
CA ARG A 56 4.58 20.56 -7.29
C ARG A 56 4.22 20.82 -5.84
N ASN A 57 4.17 19.77 -5.05
CA ASN A 57 4.46 19.91 -3.64
C ASN A 57 5.90 20.43 -3.63
N VAL A 58 6.02 21.76 -3.59
CA VAL A 58 7.28 22.44 -3.32
C VAL A 58 7.80 21.72 -2.09
N ILE A 59 8.98 21.12 -2.21
CA ILE A 59 9.67 20.51 -1.10
C ILE A 59 10.01 21.68 -0.17
N SER A 60 9.07 22.07 0.70
CA SER A 60 9.41 22.91 1.83
C SER A 60 10.18 21.99 2.75
N THR A 61 11.51 22.08 2.70
CA THR A 61 12.37 21.55 3.74
C THR A 61 12.03 22.31 5.02
N SER A 62 11.00 21.87 5.73
CA SER A 62 10.69 22.36 7.07
C SER A 62 11.78 21.82 8.00
N THR A 63 12.77 22.66 8.26
CA THR A 63 13.97 22.43 9.09
C THR A 63 13.65 22.35 10.58
N GLY A 64 12.66 21.55 11.00
CA GLY A 64 12.20 21.58 12.39
C GLY A 64 11.75 20.25 13.00
N THR A 65 11.67 19.17 12.22
CA THR A 65 11.37 17.84 12.77
C THR A 65 12.35 16.86 12.13
N ASN A 66 13.16 16.20 12.95
CA ASN A 66 14.19 15.27 12.49
C ASN A 66 13.50 14.15 11.68
N VAL A 67 13.68 14.17 10.36
CA VAL A 67 12.89 13.36 9.42
C VAL A 67 13.21 11.87 9.62
N GLU A 68 14.48 11.59 9.95
CA GLU A 68 15.02 10.30 10.31
C GLU A 68 14.27 9.69 11.50
N ASP A 69 13.94 10.50 12.52
CA ASP A 69 13.24 10.03 13.71
C ASP A 69 11.81 9.57 13.39
N ILE A 70 11.15 10.20 12.41
CA ILE A 70 9.77 9.84 12.04
C ILE A 70 9.75 8.58 11.18
N GLU A 71 10.71 8.39 10.27
CA GLU A 71 10.76 7.17 9.47
C GLU A 71 10.98 5.94 10.36
N GLU A 72 11.86 6.03 11.36
CA GLU A 72 12.07 4.98 12.35
C GLU A 72 10.80 4.71 13.16
N GLN A 73 10.11 5.77 13.59
CA GLN A 73 8.82 5.65 14.30
C GLN A 73 7.77 4.94 13.44
N VAL A 74 7.65 5.27 12.16
CA VAL A 74 6.71 4.62 11.23
C VAL A 74 7.07 3.15 11.05
N ARG A 75 8.36 2.83 10.88
CA ARG A 75 8.83 1.46 10.73
C ARG A 75 8.53 0.63 11.98
N SER A 76 8.85 1.16 13.16
CA SER A 76 8.57 0.52 14.45
C SER A 76 7.07 0.31 14.66
N LEU A 77 6.25 1.33 14.37
CA LEU A 77 4.79 1.24 14.45
C LEU A 77 4.23 0.12 13.56
N LEU A 78 4.66 0.05 12.29
CA LEU A 78 4.20 -0.97 11.35
C LEU A 78 4.73 -2.36 11.69
N TRP A 79 5.96 -2.48 12.19
CA TRP A 79 6.50 -3.75 12.65
C TRP A 79 5.66 -4.32 13.81
N ASN A 80 5.37 -3.49 14.81
CA ASN A 80 4.65 -3.91 16.00
C ASN A 80 3.15 -4.16 15.75
N GLY A 81 2.50 -3.36 14.89
CA GLY A 81 1.06 -3.47 14.64
C GLY A 81 0.66 -4.29 13.40
N CYS A 82 1.53 -4.34 12.38
CA CYS A 82 1.25 -4.98 11.08
C CYS A 82 2.24 -6.11 10.73
N GLY A 83 3.08 -6.54 11.67
CA GLY A 83 4.06 -7.60 11.50
C GLY A 83 3.46 -9.00 11.26
N LEU A 84 4.18 -10.02 11.74
CA LEU A 84 3.79 -11.42 11.54
C LEU A 84 2.47 -11.77 12.23
N PHE A 85 2.37 -11.41 13.52
CA PHE A 85 1.16 -11.58 14.33
C PHE A 85 0.43 -10.25 14.44
N ARG A 86 -0.88 -10.27 14.23
CA ARG A 86 -1.71 -9.07 14.25
C ARG A 86 -2.93 -9.31 15.12
N ASN A 87 -3.41 -8.26 15.77
CA ASN A 87 -4.67 -8.27 16.50
C ASN A 87 -5.40 -6.94 16.30
N ARG A 88 -6.66 -6.86 16.74
CA ARG A 88 -7.44 -5.62 16.66
C ARG A 88 -6.73 -4.43 17.29
N GLU A 89 -6.13 -4.59 18.47
CA GLU A 89 -5.51 -3.51 19.23
C GLU A 89 -4.33 -2.88 18.49
N GLY A 90 -3.34 -3.69 18.10
CA GLY A 90 -2.16 -3.22 17.36
C GLY A 90 -2.52 -2.59 16.02
N LEU A 91 -3.48 -3.17 15.29
CA LEU A 91 -3.96 -2.61 14.03
C LEU A 91 -4.69 -1.27 14.22
N THR A 92 -5.50 -1.13 15.28
CA THR A 92 -6.21 0.12 15.58
C THR A 92 -5.23 1.22 15.99
N ASN A 93 -4.24 0.89 16.83
CA ASN A 93 -3.17 1.82 17.21
C ASN A 93 -2.41 2.36 15.98
N VAL A 94 -2.09 1.51 15.00
CA VAL A 94 -1.46 1.98 13.74
C VAL A 94 -2.31 3.03 13.03
N LEU A 95 -3.63 2.80 12.94
CA LEU A 95 -4.55 3.72 12.28
C LEU A 95 -4.67 5.05 13.03
N GLU A 96 -4.74 5.00 14.36
CA GLU A 96 -4.83 6.19 15.21
C GLU A 96 -3.57 7.05 15.11
N VAL A 97 -2.38 6.45 15.23
CA VAL A 97 -1.10 7.16 15.11
C VAL A 97 -0.93 7.75 13.72
N CYS A 98 -1.25 6.99 12.66
CA CYS A 98 -1.20 7.49 11.30
C CYS A 98 -2.14 8.68 11.06
N ASN A 99 -3.36 8.64 11.62
CA ASN A 99 -4.31 9.74 11.57
C ASN A 99 -3.78 10.97 12.34
N GLY A 100 -3.23 10.76 13.54
CA GLY A 100 -2.61 11.81 14.35
C GLY A 100 -1.46 12.51 13.61
N TRP A 101 -0.61 11.76 12.91
CA TRP A 101 0.43 12.33 12.05
C TRP A 101 -0.12 13.17 10.90
N ARG A 102 -1.17 12.71 10.21
CA ARG A 102 -1.80 13.51 9.14
C ARG A 102 -2.35 14.83 9.67
N GLN A 103 -2.97 14.81 10.85
CA GLN A 103 -3.51 16.01 11.49
C GLN A 103 -2.40 16.97 11.94
N LYS A 104 -1.35 16.43 12.57
CA LYS A 104 -0.23 17.22 13.10
C LYS A 104 0.61 17.86 12.01
N PHE A 105 0.94 17.12 10.96
CA PHE A 105 1.89 17.55 9.94
C PHE A 105 1.21 18.10 8.67
N GLY A 106 -0.08 17.82 8.46
CA GLY A 106 -0.79 18.20 7.24
C GLY A 106 -0.14 17.64 5.97
N GLN A 107 -0.43 18.24 4.82
CA GLN A 107 0.19 17.86 3.54
C GLN A 107 1.61 18.41 3.38
N SER A 108 2.01 19.41 4.17
CA SER A 108 3.28 20.13 4.00
C SER A 108 4.37 19.64 4.96
N GLY A 109 4.01 19.00 6.06
CA GLY A 109 4.97 18.56 7.10
C GLY A 109 5.64 17.22 6.81
N PHE A 110 5.27 16.52 5.74
CA PHE A 110 5.95 15.31 5.27
C PHE A 110 6.52 15.48 3.87
N SER A 111 7.72 14.94 3.67
CA SER A 111 8.23 14.70 2.32
C SER A 111 7.25 13.79 1.54
N PRO A 112 7.16 13.92 0.20
CA PRO A 112 6.28 13.05 -0.60
C PRO A 112 6.52 11.55 -0.38
N ARG A 113 7.78 11.17 -0.09
CA ARG A 113 8.14 9.80 0.29
C ARG A 113 7.47 9.41 1.61
N MET A 114 7.57 10.23 2.65
CA MET A 114 6.94 9.91 3.93
C MET A 114 5.42 9.88 3.85
N GLN A 115 4.80 10.78 3.07
CA GLN A 115 3.37 10.72 2.80
C GLN A 115 2.95 9.38 2.16
N SER A 116 3.78 8.87 1.24
CA SER A 116 3.55 7.57 0.58
C SER A 116 3.68 6.42 1.56
N ILE A 117 4.74 6.39 2.38
CA ILE A 117 4.95 5.34 3.39
C ILE A 117 3.79 5.31 4.40
N VAL A 118 3.41 6.46 4.97
CA VAL A 118 2.29 6.55 5.94
C VAL A 118 0.96 6.19 5.28
N THR A 119 0.76 6.53 4.00
CA THR A 119 -0.45 6.13 3.26
C THR A 119 -0.50 4.62 3.03
N VAL A 120 0.58 4.01 2.56
CA VAL A 120 0.65 2.56 2.32
C VAL A 120 0.51 1.80 3.65
N GLY A 121 1.19 2.23 4.71
CA GLY A 121 1.09 1.64 6.04
C GLY A 121 -0.35 1.66 6.58
N GLU A 122 -1.06 2.78 6.45
CA GLU A 122 -2.47 2.87 6.84
C GLU A 122 -3.34 1.93 5.99
N LEU A 123 -3.13 1.85 4.68
CA LEU A 123 -3.88 0.95 3.81
C LEU A 123 -3.67 -0.53 4.20
N VAL A 124 -2.44 -0.91 4.53
CA VAL A 124 -2.13 -2.25 5.06
C VAL A 124 -2.87 -2.52 6.36
N ALA A 125 -2.82 -1.60 7.32
CA ALA A 125 -3.51 -1.73 8.60
C ALA A 125 -5.03 -1.80 8.44
N ARG A 126 -5.63 -0.96 7.59
CA ARG A 126 -7.08 -0.98 7.28
C ARG A 126 -7.50 -2.31 6.65
N ALA A 127 -6.74 -2.80 5.67
CA ALA A 127 -7.02 -4.07 5.02
C ALA A 127 -6.93 -5.24 6.02
N ALA A 128 -5.88 -5.25 6.84
CA ALA A 128 -5.65 -6.28 7.85
C ALA A 128 -6.70 -6.23 8.98
N LEU A 129 -7.15 -5.04 9.39
CA LEU A 129 -8.18 -4.89 10.42
C LEU A 129 -9.53 -5.38 9.93
N ARG A 130 -9.87 -5.05 8.68
CA ARG A 130 -11.11 -5.46 8.02
C ARG A 130 -11.18 -6.97 7.84
N ARG A 131 -10.09 -7.63 7.41
CA ARG A 131 -10.05 -9.09 7.22
C ARG A 131 -10.01 -9.79 8.58
N LYS A 132 -11.07 -10.55 8.88
CA LYS A 132 -11.28 -11.28 10.15
C LYS A 132 -11.11 -12.78 9.93
N GLU A 133 -9.92 -13.17 9.49
CA GLU A 133 -9.47 -14.55 9.31
C GLU A 133 -7.93 -14.57 9.34
N SER A 134 -7.34 -15.76 9.30
CA SER A 134 -5.92 -15.95 9.00
C SER A 134 -5.75 -16.75 7.72
N ARG A 135 -4.91 -16.24 6.80
CA ARG A 135 -4.67 -16.82 5.47
C ARG A 135 -3.29 -16.41 4.94
N GLY A 136 -2.45 -17.39 4.62
CA GLY A 136 -1.12 -17.14 4.05
C GLY A 136 -0.26 -16.27 4.98
N ALA A 137 0.29 -15.18 4.45
CA ALA A 137 1.11 -14.23 5.22
C ALA A 137 0.30 -13.27 6.12
N HIS A 138 -1.04 -13.37 6.11
CA HIS A 138 -1.91 -12.62 7.01
C HIS A 138 -2.34 -13.52 8.16
N TYR A 139 -1.84 -13.24 9.37
CA TYR A 139 -2.23 -13.97 10.57
C TYR A 139 -2.79 -13.02 11.64
N ARG A 140 -4.02 -13.31 12.09
CA ARG A 140 -4.75 -12.58 13.12
C ARG A 140 -4.89 -13.47 14.35
N THR A 141 -4.26 -13.11 15.47
CA THR A 141 -4.34 -13.91 16.70
C THR A 141 -5.76 -13.94 17.28
N ASP A 142 -6.56 -12.91 17.02
CA ASP A 142 -7.98 -12.82 17.37
C ASP A 142 -8.92 -13.47 16.34
N PHE A 143 -8.39 -13.94 15.20
CA PHE A 143 -9.11 -14.73 14.17
C PHE A 143 -8.15 -15.76 13.54
N PRO A 144 -7.72 -16.79 14.30
CA PRO A 144 -6.63 -17.69 13.90
C PRO A 144 -7.00 -18.63 12.75
N GLU A 145 -8.29 -18.84 12.51
CA GLU A 145 -8.79 -19.77 11.50
C GLU A 145 -8.97 -19.09 10.14
N ARG A 146 -8.81 -19.91 9.10
CA ARG A 146 -9.16 -19.55 7.72
C ARG A 146 -10.68 -19.59 7.55
N ASN A 147 -11.26 -18.57 6.92
CA ASN A 147 -12.70 -18.51 6.66
C ASN A 147 -12.98 -18.33 5.17
N ASP A 148 -13.20 -19.46 4.48
CA ASP A 148 -13.47 -19.47 3.04
C ASP A 148 -14.86 -18.96 2.65
N ILE A 149 -15.81 -18.92 3.59
CA ILE A 149 -17.18 -18.46 3.33
C ILE A 149 -17.20 -16.94 3.14
N ASP A 150 -16.59 -16.20 4.08
CA ASP A 150 -16.65 -14.73 4.08
C ASP A 150 -15.47 -14.05 3.38
N TRP A 151 -14.34 -14.74 3.24
CA TRP A 151 -13.06 -14.13 2.89
C TRP A 151 -12.30 -14.78 1.73
N SER A 152 -12.92 -15.72 0.99
CA SER A 152 -12.40 -16.19 -0.31
C SER A 152 -12.58 -15.12 -1.41
N ARG A 153 -11.96 -13.96 -1.21
CA ARG A 153 -12.03 -12.76 -2.06
C ARG A 153 -10.85 -11.83 -1.80
N HIS A 154 -10.56 -10.98 -2.78
CA HIS A 154 -9.57 -9.92 -2.62
C HIS A 154 -10.09 -8.76 -1.77
N THR A 155 -9.17 -8.03 -1.13
CA THR A 155 -9.48 -6.77 -0.46
C THR A 155 -9.07 -5.61 -1.34
N THR A 156 -10.07 -4.83 -1.77
CA THR A 156 -9.84 -3.59 -2.51
C THR A 156 -10.05 -2.41 -1.58
N LEU A 157 -9.08 -1.50 -1.57
CA LEU A 157 -9.17 -0.21 -0.90
C LEU A 157 -9.06 0.88 -1.95
N ALA A 158 -9.88 1.91 -1.81
CA ALA A 158 -9.76 3.16 -2.53
C ALA A 158 -9.66 4.26 -1.48
N LYS A 159 -8.70 5.18 -1.66
CA LYS A 159 -8.65 6.41 -0.89
C LYS A 159 -9.79 7.29 -1.42
N LEU A 160 -10.77 7.58 -0.57
CA LEU A 160 -11.83 8.56 -0.85
C LEU A 160 -11.22 9.97 -0.85
#